data_AF-A0A0D6ACA0-F1
#
_entry.id   AF-A0A0D6ACA0-F1
#
_cell.length_a   1.000
_cell.length_b   1.000
_cell.length_c   1.000
_cell.angle_alpha   90.00
_cell.angle_beta   90.00
_cell.angle_gamma   90.00
#
_symmetry.space_group_name_H-M   'P 1'
#
loop_
_entity.id
_entity.type
_entity.pdbx_description
1 polymer ?
#
loop_
_entity_poly.entity_id
_entity_poly.type
_entity_poly.pdbx_seq_one_letter_code
_entity_poly.pdbx_strand_id
1 'polypeptide(L)'
;MKILRNWRRNLPKPLLFAFYGAIGCLITSLFLGELFLSFTFLASTPVRQPQAIVLLIDASGSMDDGKLEEVKTAATNFVKRQNLTIAETKENQDQIAVIGFGTKVHVTTPLTSNLNTIEEAIVFVNDGGVTNIDLGLEAGRQELSQTTFQKNLLLFTDGIPNSPIETIRQGKMMINQGINLIAIATGDADTKFLKQLTGDENKVFFANAGNFDQAFQQAEKLIYSQQLIESGESGSYSLVFGTLRIGIWTALLSLGVSLALMIGQNHYLHRRLLSPQEVSLGIIGSLMAGLVAGSIGQLIFLPLANIEVLAFVARLTGWGILGALVGGGMSFFVPNLNLVRALIGGLIGGVLGAIVFVVITNYSSVIIGRLIGTVILGFFIGLMIALMEQFNRQHSLIVHWNEKEKLLFL
;
A
#
# COMPACT_ATOMS: atom_id res chain seq x y z
N MET A 1 13.63 35.40 -10.67
CA MET A 1 13.45 35.80 -12.10
C MET A 1 14.52 35.26 -13.06
N LYS A 2 15.84 35.29 -12.74
CA LYS A 2 16.89 34.77 -13.64
C LYS A 2 16.76 33.29 -14.00
N ILE A 3 16.41 32.43 -13.03
CA ILE A 3 16.27 30.98 -13.21
C ILE A 3 15.14 30.63 -14.21
N LEU A 4 13.95 31.19 -14.01
CA LEU A 4 12.79 30.98 -14.90
C LEU A 4 13.09 31.42 -16.35
N ARG A 5 13.80 32.54 -16.51
CA ARG A 5 14.20 33.05 -17.82
C ARG A 5 15.22 32.13 -18.51
N ASN A 6 16.10 31.47 -17.74
CA ASN A 6 17.07 30.50 -18.25
C ASN A 6 16.37 29.20 -18.70
N TRP A 7 15.43 28.70 -17.89
CA TRP A 7 14.64 27.50 -18.19
C TRP A 7 13.86 27.64 -19.50
N ARG A 8 13.18 28.77 -19.70
CA ARG A 8 12.42 29.02 -20.93
C ARG A 8 13.30 29.05 -22.19
N ARG A 9 14.57 29.47 -22.07
CA ARG A 9 15.49 29.54 -23.23
C ARG A 9 16.08 28.20 -23.61
N ASN A 10 16.29 27.32 -22.62
CA ASN A 10 17.11 26.13 -22.80
C ASN A 10 16.31 24.81 -22.79
N LEU A 11 15.05 24.82 -22.32
CA LEU A 11 14.21 23.63 -22.28
C LEU A 11 13.16 23.63 -23.39
N PRO A 12 12.93 22.49 -24.06
CA PRO A 12 11.80 22.35 -24.98
C PRO A 12 10.49 22.45 -24.18
N LYS A 13 9.44 22.98 -24.83
CA LYS A 13 8.14 23.23 -24.19
C LYS A 13 7.58 22.00 -23.44
N PRO A 14 7.61 20.77 -24.00
CA PRO A 14 7.18 19.58 -23.27
C PRO A 14 7.84 19.39 -21.90
N LEU A 15 9.17 19.47 -21.84
CA LEU A 15 9.91 19.31 -20.59
C LEU A 15 9.65 20.45 -19.63
N LEU A 16 9.52 21.68 -20.13
CA LEU A 16 9.21 22.83 -19.29
C LEU A 16 7.88 22.62 -18.54
N PHE A 17 6.83 22.18 -19.22
CA PHE A 17 5.52 21.93 -18.59
C PHE A 17 5.54 20.70 -17.70
N ALA A 18 6.27 19.66 -18.08
CA ALA A 18 6.48 18.49 -17.24
C ALA A 18 7.08 18.88 -15.88
N PHE A 19 8.11 19.73 -15.87
CA PHE A 19 8.68 20.23 -14.62
C PHE A 19 7.73 21.15 -13.85
N TYR A 20 6.94 21.99 -14.51
CA TYR A 20 5.91 22.78 -13.81
C TYR A 20 4.92 21.87 -13.09
N GLY A 21 4.38 20.85 -13.76
CA GLY A 21 3.49 19.88 -13.14
C GLY A 21 4.15 19.13 -11.98
N ALA A 22 5.39 18.66 -12.16
CA ALA A 22 6.16 17.97 -11.13
C ALA A 22 6.40 18.84 -9.88
N ILE A 23 6.84 20.09 -10.07
CA ILE A 23 7.09 21.05 -8.99
C ILE A 23 5.79 21.42 -8.29
N GLY A 24 4.71 21.65 -9.05
CA GLY A 24 3.39 21.91 -8.50
C GLY A 24 2.93 20.81 -7.55
N CYS A 25 2.98 19.56 -8.03
CA CYS A 25 2.69 18.37 -7.23
C CYS A 25 3.57 18.27 -5.99
N LEU A 26 4.88 18.44 -6.13
CA LEU A 26 5.82 18.31 -5.01
C LEU A 26 5.53 19.33 -3.91
N ILE A 27 5.36 20.60 -4.28
CA ILE A 27 5.12 21.69 -3.32
C ILE A 27 3.82 21.42 -2.56
N THR A 28 2.72 21.14 -3.26
CA THR A 28 1.45 20.91 -2.57
C THR A 28 1.43 19.61 -1.80
N SER A 29 2.04 18.54 -2.33
CA SER A 29 2.14 17.28 -1.58
C SER A 29 2.92 17.49 -0.29
N LEU A 30 4.08 18.15 -0.34
CA LEU A 30 4.94 18.34 0.83
C LEU A 30 4.33 19.28 1.88
N PHE A 31 3.80 20.44 1.46
CA PHE A 31 3.39 21.49 2.40
C PHE A 31 1.92 21.44 2.80
N LEU A 32 1.05 20.88 1.95
CA LEU A 32 -0.39 20.82 2.22
C LEU A 32 -0.86 19.38 2.40
N GLY A 33 -0.53 18.49 1.46
CA GLY A 33 -0.99 17.11 1.44
C GLY A 33 -0.51 16.29 2.64
N GLU A 34 0.80 16.22 2.85
CA GLU A 34 1.39 15.48 3.97
C GLU A 34 1.01 16.09 5.33
N LEU A 35 0.93 17.42 5.40
CA LEU A 35 0.44 18.13 6.58
C LEU A 35 -1.02 17.75 6.89
N PHE A 36 -1.88 17.75 5.87
CA PHE A 36 -3.28 17.34 5.99
C PHE A 36 -3.40 15.88 6.42
N LEU A 37 -2.64 14.96 5.80
CA LEU A 37 -2.66 13.55 6.19
C LEU A 37 -2.19 13.36 7.63
N SER A 38 -1.19 14.11 8.07
CA SER A 38 -0.71 14.10 9.45
C SER A 38 -1.77 14.59 10.45
N PHE A 39 -2.44 15.72 10.18
CA PHE A 39 -3.49 16.25 11.06
C PHE A 39 -4.78 15.43 11.06
N THR A 40 -5.08 14.75 9.95
CA THR A 40 -6.26 13.88 9.81
C THR A 40 -5.94 12.42 10.10
N PHE A 41 -4.72 12.14 10.54
CA PHE A 41 -4.36 10.83 11.03
C PHE A 41 -5.19 10.56 12.28
N LEU A 42 -6.08 9.58 12.18
CA LEU A 42 -6.69 9.01 13.37
C LEU A 42 -5.74 7.90 13.79
N ALA A 43 -5.09 8.08 14.95
CA ALA A 43 -4.47 6.95 15.60
C ALA A 43 -5.56 5.88 15.76
N SER A 44 -5.23 4.63 15.42
CA SER A 44 -6.11 3.49 15.58
C SER A 44 -6.71 3.51 16.99
N THR A 45 -7.97 3.93 17.12
CA THR A 45 -8.81 3.48 18.23
C THR A 45 -9.49 2.26 17.65
N PRO A 46 -8.96 1.06 17.93
CA PRO A 46 -9.43 -0.10 17.21
C PRO A 46 -10.85 -0.38 17.71
N VAL A 47 -11.85 -0.29 16.84
CA VAL A 47 -12.76 -1.43 16.76
C VAL A 47 -11.99 -2.46 15.92
N ARG A 48 -10.98 -3.07 16.55
CA ARG A 48 -10.23 -4.18 15.96
C ARG A 48 -11.25 -5.29 15.80
N GLN A 49 -11.43 -5.82 14.59
CA GLN A 49 -12.10 -7.11 14.52
C GLN A 49 -11.22 -8.09 15.29
N PRO A 50 -11.74 -8.72 16.35
CA PRO A 50 -10.95 -9.62 17.15
C PRO A 50 -10.40 -10.74 16.26
N GLN A 51 -9.13 -11.06 16.43
CA GLN A 51 -8.44 -12.10 15.69
C GLN A 51 -8.38 -13.37 16.54
N ALA A 52 -8.47 -14.52 15.87
CA ALA A 52 -8.07 -15.79 16.44
C ALA A 52 -6.71 -16.19 15.85
N ILE A 53 -5.73 -16.41 16.71
CA ILE A 53 -4.34 -16.63 16.33
C ILE A 53 -3.84 -17.92 16.98
N VAL A 54 -3.38 -18.87 16.17
CA VAL A 54 -2.64 -20.03 16.68
C VAL A 54 -1.15 -19.75 16.51
N LEU A 55 -0.40 -19.80 17.62
CA LEU A 55 1.06 -19.87 17.61
C LEU A 55 1.47 -21.34 17.56
N LEU A 56 1.92 -21.80 16.40
CA LEU A 56 2.35 -23.18 16.17
C LEU A 56 3.88 -23.25 16.18
N ILE A 57 4.45 -23.65 17.32
CA ILE A 57 5.87 -23.55 17.62
C ILE A 57 6.54 -24.92 17.48
N ASP A 58 7.51 -25.02 16.58
CA ASP A 58 8.39 -26.18 16.46
C ASP A 58 9.30 -26.30 17.69
N ALA A 59 9.23 -27.45 18.33
CA ALA A 59 10.05 -27.87 19.46
C ALA A 59 10.77 -29.19 19.17
N SER A 60 11.01 -29.50 17.89
CA SER A 60 11.77 -30.67 17.45
C SER A 60 13.25 -30.56 17.82
N GLY A 61 13.99 -31.67 17.70
CA GLY A 61 15.37 -31.72 18.16
C GLY A 61 16.34 -30.74 17.47
N SER A 62 16.03 -30.25 16.27
CA SER A 62 16.84 -29.24 15.57
C SER A 62 16.78 -27.85 16.23
N MET A 63 15.75 -27.61 17.04
CA MET A 63 15.53 -26.36 17.76
C MET A 63 16.30 -26.28 19.10
N ASP A 64 17.04 -27.32 19.48
CA ASP A 64 17.66 -27.52 20.81
C ASP A 64 19.01 -26.79 21.01
N ASP A 65 19.29 -25.73 20.25
CA ASP A 65 20.53 -24.92 20.32
C ASP A 65 20.29 -23.47 20.78
N GLY A 66 19.19 -23.24 21.50
CA GLY A 66 18.76 -21.92 21.96
C GLY A 66 17.81 -21.19 21.00
N LYS A 67 17.62 -21.68 19.76
CA LYS A 67 16.58 -21.18 18.85
C LYS A 67 15.18 -21.25 19.47
N LEU A 68 14.84 -22.37 20.13
CA LEU A 68 13.53 -22.52 20.77
C LEU A 68 13.27 -21.44 21.82
N GLU A 69 14.27 -21.15 22.66
CA GLU A 69 14.16 -20.11 23.70
C GLU A 69 14.05 -18.70 23.10
N GLU A 70 14.72 -18.46 21.98
CA GLU A 70 14.58 -17.20 21.25
C GLU A 70 13.19 -17.06 20.60
N VAL A 71 12.67 -18.13 20.00
CA VAL A 71 11.30 -18.17 19.46
C VAL A 71 10.26 -17.95 20.56
N LYS A 72 10.42 -18.59 21.73
CA LYS A 72 9.55 -18.37 22.90
C LYS A 72 9.59 -16.91 23.37
N THR A 73 10.78 -16.31 23.41
CA THR A 73 10.96 -14.90 23.77
C THR A 73 10.24 -13.99 22.78
N ALA A 74 10.42 -14.21 21.48
CA ALA A 74 9.77 -13.44 20.43
C ALA A 74 8.24 -13.65 20.42
N ALA A 75 7.76 -14.88 20.62
CA ALA A 75 6.35 -15.20 20.76
C ALA A 75 5.72 -14.49 21.97
N THR A 76 6.41 -14.48 23.11
CA THR A 76 5.97 -13.75 24.30
C THR A 76 5.84 -12.26 24.01
N ASN A 77 6.82 -11.66 23.34
CA ASN A 77 6.77 -10.25 22.95
C ASN A 77 5.63 -9.96 21.97
N PHE A 78 5.38 -10.85 21.01
CA PHE A 78 4.23 -10.78 20.11
C PHE A 78 2.91 -10.76 20.88
N VAL A 79 2.71 -11.70 21.80
CA VAL A 79 1.48 -11.81 22.60
C VAL A 79 1.25 -10.53 23.43
N LYS A 80 2.30 -9.98 24.05
CA LYS A 80 2.24 -8.72 24.81
C LYS A 80 1.81 -7.51 23.97
N ARG A 81 2.04 -7.54 22.66
CA ARG A 81 1.62 -6.48 21.72
C ARG A 81 0.17 -6.62 21.26
N GLN A 82 -0.48 -7.76 21.50
CA GLN A 82 -1.86 -8.00 21.06
C GLN A 82 -2.89 -7.40 22.03
N ASN A 83 -4.08 -7.07 21.53
CA ASN A 83 -5.18 -6.58 22.36
C ASN A 83 -5.88 -7.74 23.11
N LEU A 84 -5.28 -8.16 24.22
CA LEU A 84 -5.79 -9.24 25.08
C LEU A 84 -6.52 -8.72 26.34
N THR A 85 -6.28 -7.47 26.72
CA THR A 85 -6.72 -6.94 28.02
C THR A 85 -7.63 -5.71 27.90
N ILE A 86 -7.67 -5.04 26.74
CA ILE A 86 -8.30 -3.71 26.61
C ILE A 86 -9.44 -3.74 25.59
N ALA A 87 -10.63 -4.06 26.05
CA ALA A 87 -11.85 -3.55 25.43
C ALA A 87 -12.91 -3.39 26.51
N GLU A 88 -13.68 -2.30 26.43
CA GLU A 88 -14.81 -1.97 27.32
C GLU A 88 -15.90 -3.07 27.35
N THR A 89 -15.77 -4.11 26.53
CA THR A 89 -16.56 -5.35 26.50
C THR A 89 -15.67 -6.55 26.14
N LYS A 90 -15.93 -7.73 26.73
CA LYS A 90 -15.17 -8.98 26.49
C LYS A 90 -15.22 -9.51 25.04
N GLU A 91 -16.07 -8.95 24.19
CA GLU A 91 -16.36 -9.46 22.84
C GLU A 91 -15.39 -8.98 21.75
N ASN A 92 -14.46 -8.06 22.07
CA ASN A 92 -13.50 -7.46 21.13
C ASN A 92 -12.03 -7.79 21.46
N GLN A 93 -11.77 -8.84 22.22
CA GLN A 93 -10.41 -9.28 22.56
C GLN A 93 -9.92 -10.33 21.58
N ASP A 94 -8.63 -10.29 21.24
CA ASP A 94 -8.03 -11.39 20.49
C ASP A 94 -8.05 -12.68 21.31
N GLN A 95 -8.10 -13.78 20.59
CA GLN A 95 -7.92 -15.10 21.15
C GLN A 95 -6.64 -15.70 20.59
N ILE A 96 -5.77 -16.16 21.49
CA ILE A 96 -4.51 -16.80 21.12
C ILE A 96 -4.49 -18.20 21.70
N ALA A 97 -4.14 -19.17 20.86
CA ALA A 97 -3.82 -20.53 21.25
C ALA A 97 -2.33 -20.78 21.01
N VAL A 98 -1.73 -21.64 21.83
CA VAL A 98 -0.31 -22.03 21.70
C VAL A 98 -0.24 -23.53 21.56
N ILE A 99 0.37 -23.98 20.47
CA ILE A 99 0.55 -25.38 20.15
C ILE A 99 2.04 -25.60 19.90
N GLY A 100 2.66 -26.44 20.72
CA GLY A 100 4.00 -26.96 20.48
C GLY A 100 3.93 -28.24 19.64
N PHE A 101 4.89 -28.44 18.74
CA PHE A 101 4.99 -29.72 18.02
C PHE A 101 6.44 -30.19 17.88
N GLY A 102 6.63 -31.49 17.90
CA GLY A 102 7.87 -32.17 17.56
C GLY A 102 7.56 -33.60 17.13
N THR A 103 7.96 -34.57 17.95
CA THR A 103 7.47 -35.94 17.85
C THR A 103 5.98 -36.02 18.17
N LYS A 104 5.53 -35.26 19.17
CA LYS A 104 4.13 -35.15 19.57
C LYS A 104 3.62 -33.73 19.37
N VAL A 105 2.30 -33.58 19.31
CA VAL A 105 1.64 -32.28 19.30
C VAL A 105 1.07 -32.03 20.68
N HIS A 106 1.41 -30.89 21.25
CA HIS A 106 0.98 -30.45 22.57
C HIS A 106 0.20 -29.14 22.40
N VAL A 107 -1.12 -29.20 22.55
CA VAL A 107 -1.96 -27.99 22.67
C VAL A 107 -1.77 -27.45 24.07
N THR A 108 -0.80 -26.55 24.24
CA THR A 108 -0.39 -26.05 25.55
C THR A 108 -1.42 -25.06 26.12
N THR A 109 -2.14 -24.33 25.25
CA THR A 109 -3.38 -23.64 25.62
C THR A 109 -4.36 -23.59 24.44
N PRO A 110 -5.66 -23.85 24.68
CA PRO A 110 -6.73 -23.49 23.75
C PRO A 110 -6.82 -21.97 23.56
N LEU A 111 -7.64 -21.54 22.59
CA LEU A 111 -7.93 -20.13 22.31
C LEU A 111 -8.42 -19.41 23.57
N THR A 112 -7.65 -18.42 24.00
CA THR A 112 -7.94 -17.61 25.18
C THR A 112 -7.48 -16.17 24.98
N SER A 113 -8.07 -15.24 25.73
CA SER A 113 -7.63 -13.85 25.80
C SER A 113 -6.80 -13.57 27.07
N ASN A 114 -6.51 -14.61 27.88
CA ASN A 114 -5.74 -14.46 29.12
C ASN A 114 -4.24 -14.44 28.84
N LEU A 115 -3.64 -13.25 28.89
CA LEU A 115 -2.21 -13.03 28.69
C LEU A 115 -1.33 -13.98 29.52
N ASN A 116 -1.59 -14.12 30.82
CA ASN A 116 -0.76 -14.94 31.71
C ASN A 116 -0.81 -16.41 31.31
N THR A 117 -1.99 -16.93 30.96
CA THR A 117 -2.15 -18.32 30.49
C THR A 117 -1.38 -18.57 29.20
N ILE A 118 -1.39 -17.59 28.28
CA ILE A 118 -0.67 -17.69 27.00
C ILE A 118 0.85 -17.65 27.24
N GLU A 119 1.33 -16.73 28.07
CA GLU A 119 2.76 -16.62 28.39
C GLU A 119 3.29 -17.90 29.07
N GLU A 120 2.56 -18.43 30.06
CA GLU A 120 2.90 -19.71 30.68
C GLU A 120 2.92 -20.83 29.63
N ALA A 121 1.93 -20.89 28.76
CA ALA A 121 1.86 -21.92 27.72
C ALA A 121 3.05 -21.85 26.75
N ILE A 122 3.54 -20.66 26.38
CA ILE A 122 4.73 -20.50 25.54
C ILE A 122 5.97 -21.06 26.23
N VAL A 123 6.15 -20.75 27.53
CA VAL A 123 7.31 -21.22 28.30
C VAL A 123 7.35 -22.75 28.35
N PHE A 124 6.19 -23.40 28.51
CA PHE A 124 6.06 -24.86 28.60
C PHE A 124 6.13 -25.59 27.26
N VAL A 125 6.24 -24.90 26.12
CA VAL A 125 6.48 -25.57 24.83
C VAL A 125 7.83 -26.28 24.88
N ASN A 126 7.79 -27.61 24.87
CA ASN A 126 8.96 -28.47 24.86
C ASN A 126 8.56 -29.83 24.29
N ASP A 127 9.43 -30.45 23.50
CA ASP A 127 9.26 -31.83 23.06
C ASP A 127 10.62 -32.47 22.72
N GLY A 128 11.04 -32.36 21.45
CA GLY A 128 12.21 -32.99 20.87
C GLY A 128 11.88 -34.03 19.81
N GLY A 129 12.93 -34.64 19.25
CA GLY A 129 12.81 -35.68 18.22
C GLY A 129 12.48 -35.10 16.85
N VAL A 130 11.42 -35.59 16.20
CA VAL A 130 11.12 -35.30 14.79
C VAL A 130 10.27 -34.02 14.62
N THR A 131 9.98 -33.63 13.38
CA THR A 131 9.31 -32.37 12.99
C THR A 131 7.98 -32.66 12.29
N ASN A 132 6.95 -33.06 13.06
CA ASN A 132 5.62 -33.42 12.54
C ASN A 132 4.72 -32.18 12.29
N ILE A 133 5.09 -31.34 11.31
CA ILE A 133 4.35 -30.10 10.96
C ILE A 133 2.90 -30.41 10.55
N ASP A 134 2.65 -31.50 9.83
CA ASP A 134 1.31 -31.92 9.42
C ASP A 134 0.34 -32.11 10.60
N LEU A 135 0.80 -32.77 11.66
CA LEU A 135 0.00 -32.96 12.87
C LEU A 135 -0.23 -31.63 13.61
N GLY A 136 0.79 -30.77 13.64
CA GLY A 136 0.70 -29.43 14.23
C GLY A 136 -0.32 -28.55 13.50
N LEU A 137 -0.31 -28.54 12.17
CA LEU A 137 -1.27 -27.82 11.34
C LEU A 137 -2.68 -28.36 11.51
N GLU A 138 -2.86 -29.68 11.58
CA GLU A 138 -4.18 -30.28 11.84
C GLU A 138 -4.73 -29.84 13.19
N ALA A 139 -3.93 -29.86 14.26
CA ALA A 139 -4.34 -29.39 15.58
C ALA A 139 -4.71 -27.90 15.58
N GLY A 140 -3.87 -27.05 14.96
CA GLY A 140 -4.15 -25.62 14.84
C GLY A 140 -5.41 -25.31 14.02
N ARG A 141 -5.65 -26.06 12.95
CA ARG A 141 -6.86 -25.95 12.14
C ARG A 141 -8.12 -26.36 12.91
N GLN A 142 -8.03 -27.43 13.70
CA GLN A 142 -9.14 -27.86 14.58
C GLN A 142 -9.43 -26.82 15.67
N GLU A 143 -8.40 -26.23 16.28
CA GLU A 143 -8.55 -25.19 17.28
C GLU A 143 -9.22 -23.92 16.69
N LEU A 144 -8.75 -23.46 15.53
CA LEU A 144 -9.35 -22.32 14.81
C LEU A 144 -10.77 -22.58 14.30
N SER A 145 -11.23 -23.84 14.29
CA SER A 145 -12.63 -24.15 13.94
C SER A 145 -13.62 -23.80 15.05
N GLN A 146 -13.14 -23.58 16.29
CA GLN A 146 -13.96 -23.27 17.47
C GLN A 146 -14.40 -21.79 17.55
N THR A 147 -13.93 -20.95 16.63
CA THR A 147 -14.16 -19.50 16.65
C THR A 147 -14.68 -18.97 15.31
N THR A 148 -15.42 -17.86 15.36
CA THR A 148 -15.91 -17.12 14.20
C THR A 148 -15.05 -15.91 13.86
N PHE A 149 -14.00 -15.64 14.64
CA PHE A 149 -13.05 -14.55 14.40
C PHE A 149 -12.21 -14.81 13.15
N GLN A 150 -11.55 -13.77 12.64
CA GLN A 150 -10.61 -13.92 11.54
C GLN A 150 -9.44 -14.82 11.97
N LYS A 151 -9.19 -15.87 11.20
CA LYS A 151 -8.34 -17.00 11.61
C LYS A 151 -6.94 -16.84 11.04
N ASN A 152 -5.95 -16.88 11.93
CA ASN A 152 -4.54 -16.77 11.58
C ASN A 152 -3.78 -17.92 12.26
N LEU A 153 -2.85 -18.54 11.54
CA LEU A 153 -1.90 -19.48 12.11
C LEU A 153 -0.48 -19.04 11.76
N LEU A 154 0.35 -18.88 12.78
CA LEU A 154 1.77 -18.55 12.65
C LEU A 154 2.56 -19.82 12.96
N LEU A 155 3.19 -20.38 11.93
CA LEU A 155 4.09 -21.53 12.02
C LEU A 155 5.51 -21.04 12.24
N PHE A 156 6.18 -21.52 13.28
CA PHE A 156 7.60 -21.30 13.54
C PHE A 156 8.34 -22.62 13.37
N THR A 157 9.33 -22.69 12.48
CA THR A 157 10.10 -23.93 12.26
C THR A 157 11.49 -23.65 11.71
N ASP A 158 12.47 -24.47 12.10
CA ASP A 158 13.82 -24.47 11.54
C ASP A 158 14.11 -25.68 10.65
N GLY A 159 13.11 -26.55 10.46
CA GLY A 159 13.30 -27.89 9.95
C GLY A 159 12.48 -28.21 8.71
N ILE A 160 12.72 -29.42 8.20
CA ILE A 160 11.98 -30.02 7.09
C ILE A 160 10.93 -30.96 7.70
N PRO A 161 9.66 -30.89 7.27
CA PRO A 161 8.64 -31.77 7.80
C PRO A 161 8.94 -33.23 7.53
N ASN A 162 8.60 -34.10 8.49
CA ASN A 162 8.70 -35.55 8.32
C ASN A 162 7.74 -36.12 7.27
N SER A 163 6.60 -35.45 7.06
CA SER A 163 5.56 -35.86 6.12
C SER A 163 5.21 -34.73 5.12
N PRO A 164 6.11 -34.35 4.19
CA PRO A 164 5.92 -33.16 3.34
C PRO A 164 4.61 -33.15 2.54
N ILE A 165 4.19 -34.31 2.01
CA ILE A 165 2.95 -34.43 1.23
C ILE A 165 1.71 -34.12 2.09
N GLU A 166 1.67 -34.68 3.30
CA GLU A 166 0.57 -34.46 4.24
C GLU A 166 0.57 -33.02 4.77
N THR A 167 1.75 -32.45 5.03
CA THR A 167 1.89 -31.05 5.44
C THR A 167 1.32 -30.10 4.38
N ILE A 168 1.64 -30.31 3.08
CA ILE A 168 1.06 -29.52 1.98
C ILE A 168 -0.46 -29.73 1.88
N ARG A 169 -0.96 -30.96 2.09
CA ARG A 169 -2.39 -31.26 2.10
C ARG A 169 -3.10 -30.45 3.19
N GLN A 170 -2.52 -30.37 4.39
CA GLN A 170 -3.04 -29.59 5.50
C GLN A 170 -3.04 -28.08 5.22
N GLY A 171 -1.93 -27.54 4.68
CA GLY A 171 -1.88 -26.12 4.30
C GLY A 171 -2.96 -25.74 3.29
N LYS A 172 -3.19 -26.58 2.26
CA LYS A 172 -4.28 -26.37 1.30
C LYS A 172 -5.66 -26.39 1.95
N MET A 173 -5.90 -27.29 2.90
CA MET A 173 -7.17 -27.32 3.64
C MET A 173 -7.38 -26.04 4.44
N MET A 174 -6.33 -25.53 5.11
CA MET A 174 -6.39 -24.29 5.87
C MET A 174 -6.71 -23.08 4.99
N ILE A 175 -6.03 -22.95 3.84
CA ILE A 175 -6.27 -21.87 2.87
C ILE A 175 -7.72 -21.90 2.36
N ASN A 176 -8.22 -23.09 2.00
CA ASN A 176 -9.60 -23.26 1.54
C ASN A 176 -10.65 -22.93 2.62
N GLN A 177 -10.28 -23.00 3.90
CA GLN A 177 -11.11 -22.63 5.05
C GLN A 177 -10.98 -21.15 5.43
N GLY A 178 -10.26 -20.35 4.64
CA GLY A 178 -10.04 -18.92 4.90
C GLY A 178 -9.08 -18.63 6.04
N ILE A 179 -8.26 -19.61 6.45
CA ILE A 179 -7.24 -19.42 7.48
C ILE A 179 -6.01 -18.80 6.83
N ASN A 180 -5.54 -17.69 7.40
CA ASN A 180 -4.31 -17.04 6.99
C ASN A 180 -3.10 -17.78 7.59
N LEU A 181 -2.41 -18.58 6.76
CA LEU A 181 -1.25 -19.34 7.17
C LEU A 181 0.04 -18.55 6.88
N ILE A 182 0.78 -18.19 7.93
CA ILE A 182 2.04 -17.44 7.89
C ILE A 182 3.13 -18.34 8.44
N ALA A 183 4.30 -18.37 7.80
CA ALA A 183 5.45 -19.15 8.24
C ALA A 183 6.64 -18.25 8.58
N ILE A 184 7.24 -18.48 9.75
CA ILE A 184 8.50 -17.89 10.18
C ILE A 184 9.53 -19.01 10.21
N ALA A 185 10.41 -18.96 9.22
CA ALA A 185 11.47 -19.91 8.96
C ALA A 185 12.76 -19.44 9.64
N THR A 186 13.58 -20.38 10.10
CA THR A 186 14.94 -20.09 10.59
C THR A 186 15.90 -21.23 10.25
N GLY A 187 17.19 -21.04 10.48
CA GLY A 187 18.21 -22.07 10.29
C GLY A 187 18.13 -22.74 8.92
N ASP A 188 17.95 -24.06 8.93
CA ASP A 188 17.94 -24.91 7.74
C ASP A 188 16.53 -25.16 7.15
N ALA A 189 15.54 -24.37 7.57
CA ALA A 189 14.17 -24.53 7.10
C ALA A 189 14.07 -24.43 5.57
N ASP A 190 13.33 -25.36 4.95
CA ASP A 190 13.09 -25.33 3.51
C ASP A 190 12.08 -24.23 3.16
N THR A 191 12.61 -23.04 2.88
CA THR A 191 11.80 -21.88 2.49
C THR A 191 11.00 -22.10 1.21
N LYS A 192 11.46 -22.94 0.27
CA LYS A 192 10.69 -23.24 -0.96
C LYS A 192 9.48 -24.07 -0.62
N PHE A 193 9.66 -25.07 0.25
CA PHE A 193 8.57 -25.85 0.78
C PHE A 193 7.55 -24.98 1.54
N LEU A 194 8.02 -24.09 2.42
CA LEU A 194 7.14 -23.20 3.18
C LEU A 194 6.35 -22.23 2.30
N LYS A 195 6.96 -21.72 1.21
CA LYS A 195 6.26 -20.89 0.22
C LYS A 195 5.14 -21.66 -0.48
N GLN A 196 5.39 -22.93 -0.80
CA GLN A 196 4.36 -23.81 -1.35
C GLN A 196 3.26 -24.11 -0.32
N LEU A 197 3.63 -24.22 0.96
CA LEU A 197 2.72 -24.51 2.06
C LEU A 197 1.75 -23.34 2.33
N THR A 198 2.27 -22.11 2.41
CA THR A 198 1.46 -20.90 2.63
C THR A 198 0.67 -20.48 1.38
N GLY A 199 1.10 -20.92 0.20
CA GLY A 199 0.50 -20.54 -1.08
C GLY A 199 0.84 -19.11 -1.54
N ASP A 200 1.63 -18.38 -0.74
CA ASP A 200 2.10 -17.02 -1.03
C ASP A 200 3.49 -16.81 -0.43
N GLU A 201 4.44 -16.37 -1.27
CA GLU A 201 5.81 -16.14 -0.85
C GLU A 201 5.96 -14.99 0.15
N ASN A 202 5.04 -14.02 0.14
CA ASN A 202 5.06 -12.87 1.05
C ASN A 202 4.65 -13.25 2.49
N LYS A 203 4.14 -14.47 2.69
CA LYS A 203 3.75 -15.03 4.00
C LYS A 203 4.84 -15.87 4.64
N VAL A 204 6.04 -15.91 4.04
CA VAL A 204 7.19 -16.65 4.56
C VAL A 204 8.29 -15.66 4.92
N PHE A 205 8.59 -15.57 6.21
CA PHE A 205 9.64 -14.70 6.73
C PHE A 205 10.80 -15.54 7.24
N PHE A 206 12.01 -15.23 6.81
CA PHE A 206 13.20 -15.90 7.30
C PHE A 206 13.88 -15.06 8.37
N ALA A 207 14.13 -15.64 9.54
CA ALA A 207 14.82 -15.00 10.66
C ALA A 207 16.12 -15.74 10.98
N ASN A 208 17.23 -15.00 11.04
CA ASN A 208 18.44 -15.51 11.67
C ASN A 208 18.32 -15.40 13.20
N ALA A 209 19.09 -16.21 13.93
CA ALA A 209 19.27 -16.02 15.37
C ALA A 209 19.62 -14.56 15.70
N GLY A 210 19.01 -14.03 16.74
CA GLY A 210 19.02 -12.62 17.14
C GLY A 210 17.89 -11.75 16.53
N ASN A 211 17.16 -12.22 15.51
CA ASN A 211 16.23 -11.39 14.72
C ASN A 211 14.78 -11.89 14.69
N PHE A 212 14.39 -12.86 15.52
CA PHE A 212 13.03 -13.40 15.45
C PHE A 212 11.95 -12.34 15.69
N ASP A 213 12.15 -11.41 16.64
CA ASP A 213 11.15 -10.36 16.92
C ASP A 213 10.82 -9.52 15.67
N GLN A 214 11.79 -9.27 14.78
CA GLN A 214 11.54 -8.56 13.53
C GLN A 214 10.64 -9.36 12.57
N ALA A 215 10.82 -10.67 12.47
CA ALA A 215 9.96 -11.53 11.66
C ALA A 215 8.53 -11.60 12.23
N PHE A 216 8.39 -11.61 13.56
CA PHE A 216 7.07 -11.49 14.21
C PHE A 216 6.40 -10.16 13.89
N GLN A 217 7.12 -9.04 13.93
CA GLN A 217 6.56 -7.73 13.53
C GLN A 217 6.14 -7.69 12.05
N GLN A 218 6.83 -8.42 11.17
CA GLN A 218 6.43 -8.54 9.76
C GLN A 218 5.15 -9.38 9.61
N ALA A 219 5.03 -10.47 10.36
CA ALA A 219 3.80 -11.26 10.43
C ALA A 219 2.62 -10.45 10.99
N GLU A 220 2.84 -9.64 12.03
CA GLU A 220 1.83 -8.73 12.58
C GLU A 220 1.25 -7.78 11.52
N LYS A 221 2.10 -7.22 10.65
CA LYS A 221 1.64 -6.34 9.58
C LYS A 221 0.68 -7.04 8.61
N LEU A 222 0.91 -8.32 8.31
CA LEU A 222 -0.03 -9.08 7.45
C LEU A 222 -1.35 -9.38 8.15
N ILE A 223 -1.35 -9.50 9.48
CA ILE A 223 -2.58 -9.72 10.25
C ILE A 223 -3.40 -8.42 10.37
N TYR A 224 -2.76 -7.24 10.40
CA TYR A 224 -3.41 -5.97 10.76
C TYR A 224 -3.44 -4.85 9.70
N SER A 225 -2.76 -4.95 8.56
CA SER A 225 -2.70 -3.84 7.57
C SER A 225 -3.86 -3.85 6.56
N GLN A 226 -4.63 -2.74 6.48
CA GLN A 226 -5.79 -2.63 5.56
C GLN A 226 -6.02 -1.24 4.92
N GLN A 227 -5.00 -0.56 4.34
CA GLN A 227 -5.25 0.71 3.61
C GLN A 227 -4.46 0.98 2.31
N LEU A 228 -5.05 1.87 1.49
CA LEU A 228 -4.62 2.24 0.12
C LEU A 228 -3.32 3.02 0.04
N ILE A 229 -3.18 4.01 0.91
CA ILE A 229 -2.15 5.06 0.82
C ILE A 229 -1.20 5.01 2.01
N GLU A 230 -1.56 4.26 3.04
CA GLU A 230 -0.77 4.00 4.24
C GLU A 230 -0.40 2.51 4.25
N SER A 231 0.89 2.22 4.10
CA SER A 231 1.44 0.87 4.34
C SER A 231 1.99 0.71 5.77
N GLY A 232 1.74 1.67 6.65
CA GLY A 232 1.91 1.54 8.11
C GLY A 232 0.59 1.21 8.79
N GLU A 233 0.58 1.03 10.12
CA GLU A 233 -0.63 0.89 10.93
C GLU A 233 -1.59 2.03 10.64
N SER A 234 -2.54 1.75 9.76
CA SER A 234 -3.49 2.74 9.30
C SER A 234 -4.68 2.73 10.25
N GLY A 235 -5.01 3.88 10.84
CA GLY A 235 -6.15 3.98 11.76
C GLY A 235 -7.46 3.48 11.15
N SER A 236 -8.38 3.04 12.01
CA SER A 236 -9.74 2.60 11.67
C SER A 236 -10.60 3.75 11.12
N TYR A 237 -10.39 4.12 9.85
CA TYR A 237 -11.22 5.14 9.18
C TYR A 237 -12.57 4.55 8.77
N SER A 238 -13.67 5.26 9.05
CA SER A 238 -14.96 4.93 8.43
C SER A 238 -14.89 5.10 6.92
N LEU A 239 -15.72 4.38 6.15
CA LEU A 239 -15.78 4.48 4.68
C LEU A 239 -15.85 5.94 4.21
N VAL A 240 -16.73 6.73 4.85
CA VAL A 240 -16.94 8.14 4.54
C VAL A 240 -15.68 8.95 4.87
N PHE A 241 -15.12 8.78 6.06
CA PHE A 241 -13.95 9.55 6.49
C PHE A 241 -12.71 9.21 5.65
N GLY A 242 -12.42 7.94 5.40
CA GLY A 242 -11.30 7.52 4.57
C GLY A 242 -11.42 8.02 3.12
N THR A 243 -12.64 7.95 2.55
CA THR A 243 -12.93 8.45 1.20
C THR A 243 -12.78 9.97 1.10
N LEU A 244 -13.25 10.72 2.09
CA LEU A 244 -13.08 12.17 2.15
C LEU A 244 -11.62 12.57 2.39
N ARG A 245 -10.90 11.84 3.25
CA ARG A 245 -9.49 12.09 3.54
C ARG A 245 -8.64 11.96 2.27
N ILE A 246 -8.78 10.86 1.54
CA ILE A 246 -8.04 10.68 0.28
C ILE A 246 -8.53 11.64 -0.81
N GLY A 247 -9.83 11.93 -0.86
CA GLY A 247 -10.40 12.95 -1.72
C GLY A 247 -9.78 14.33 -1.50
N ILE A 248 -9.75 14.81 -0.25
CA ILE A 248 -9.19 16.12 0.11
C ILE A 248 -7.68 16.16 -0.15
N TRP A 249 -6.94 15.09 0.18
CA TRP A 249 -5.52 15.02 -0.15
C TRP A 249 -5.29 15.16 -1.66
N THR A 250 -6.09 14.48 -2.48
CA THR A 250 -6.04 14.55 -3.94
C THR A 250 -6.46 15.93 -4.47
N ALA A 251 -7.42 16.59 -3.82
CA ALA A 251 -7.82 17.97 -4.11
C ALA A 251 -6.64 18.94 -3.94
N LEU A 252 -5.87 18.80 -2.84
CA LEU A 252 -4.68 19.63 -2.58
C LEU A 252 -3.58 19.40 -3.62
N LEU A 253 -3.37 18.16 -4.07
CA LEU A 253 -2.44 17.85 -5.15
C LEU A 253 -2.87 18.45 -6.49
N SER A 254 -4.13 18.25 -6.85
CA SER A 254 -4.74 18.79 -8.07
C SER A 254 -4.59 20.31 -8.13
N LEU A 255 -4.76 21.00 -7.00
CA LEU A 255 -4.53 22.44 -6.88
C LEU A 255 -3.11 22.85 -7.28
N GLY A 256 -2.10 22.14 -6.78
CA GLY A 256 -0.70 22.41 -7.08
C GLY A 256 -0.37 22.25 -8.56
N VAL A 257 -0.82 21.14 -9.15
CA VAL A 257 -0.62 20.86 -10.59
C VAL A 257 -1.30 21.92 -11.44
N SER A 258 -2.57 22.21 -11.17
CA SER A 258 -3.36 23.18 -11.93
C SER A 258 -2.73 24.58 -11.91
N LEU A 259 -2.41 25.11 -10.71
CA LEU A 259 -1.78 26.43 -10.57
C LEU A 259 -0.39 26.48 -11.22
N ALA A 260 0.43 25.44 -11.05
CA ALA A 260 1.77 25.40 -11.64
C ALA A 260 1.71 25.36 -13.17
N LEU A 261 0.75 24.63 -13.74
CA LEU A 261 0.57 24.58 -15.19
C LEU A 261 0.01 25.88 -15.76
N MET A 262 -0.93 26.55 -15.08
CA MET A 262 -1.39 27.88 -15.48
C MET A 262 -0.26 28.91 -15.43
N ILE A 263 0.56 28.89 -14.37
CA ILE A 263 1.78 29.71 -14.27
C ILE A 263 2.74 29.38 -15.42
N GLY A 264 2.94 28.09 -15.73
CA GLY A 264 3.79 27.64 -16.82
C GLY A 264 3.32 28.14 -18.18
N GLN A 265 2.01 28.05 -18.44
CA GLN A 265 1.37 28.56 -19.66
C GLN A 265 1.54 30.06 -19.80
N ASN A 266 1.23 30.83 -18.75
CA ASN A 266 1.32 32.28 -18.78
C ASN A 266 2.78 32.77 -18.86
N HIS A 267 3.69 32.09 -18.18
CA HIS A 267 5.13 32.38 -18.29
C HIS A 267 5.67 32.08 -19.69
N TYR A 268 5.22 31.00 -20.33
CA TYR A 268 5.60 30.68 -21.71
C TYR A 268 5.06 31.70 -22.72
N LEU A 269 3.86 32.22 -22.50
CA LEU A 269 3.20 33.23 -23.34
C LEU A 269 3.59 34.69 -23.03
N HIS A 270 4.55 34.93 -22.12
CA HIS A 270 4.96 36.26 -21.66
C HIS A 270 3.81 37.10 -21.08
N ARG A 271 2.81 36.46 -20.48
CA ARG A 271 1.70 37.12 -19.78
C ARG A 271 2.02 37.27 -18.29
N ARG A 272 1.17 38.02 -17.57
CA ARG A 272 1.16 38.01 -16.10
C ARG A 272 0.97 36.57 -15.62
N LEU A 273 1.71 36.15 -14.59
CA LEU A 273 1.74 34.74 -14.15
C LEU A 273 0.34 34.17 -13.86
N LEU A 274 -0.47 34.92 -13.10
CA LEU A 274 -1.87 34.57 -12.80
C LEU A 274 -2.72 35.84 -12.71
N SER A 275 -3.92 35.80 -13.29
CA SER A 275 -4.99 36.77 -13.06
C SER A 275 -5.91 36.32 -11.92
N PRO A 276 -6.64 37.24 -11.26
CA PRO A 276 -7.57 36.88 -10.19
C PRO A 276 -8.64 35.86 -10.60
N GLN A 277 -9.10 35.91 -11.86
CA GLN A 277 -10.08 34.98 -12.41
C GLN A 277 -9.48 33.59 -12.66
N GLU A 278 -8.25 33.50 -13.18
CA GLU A 278 -7.56 32.21 -13.33
C GLU A 278 -7.25 31.58 -11.97
N VAL A 279 -6.95 32.39 -10.95
CA VAL A 279 -6.76 31.90 -9.58
C VAL A 279 -8.06 31.30 -9.04
N SER A 280 -9.19 32.01 -9.15
CA SER A 280 -10.46 31.51 -8.61
C SER A 280 -10.96 30.27 -9.35
N LEU A 281 -10.92 30.27 -10.68
CA LEU A 281 -11.28 29.12 -11.52
C LEU A 281 -10.34 27.93 -11.25
N GLY A 282 -9.04 28.20 -11.15
CA GLY A 282 -8.02 27.22 -10.83
C GLY A 282 -8.27 26.55 -9.49
N ILE A 283 -8.54 27.32 -8.45
CA ILE A 283 -8.80 26.80 -7.09
C ILE A 283 -10.05 25.94 -7.09
N ILE A 284 -11.20 26.49 -7.50
CA ILE A 284 -12.49 25.80 -7.39
C ILE A 284 -12.46 24.51 -8.23
N GLY A 285 -11.99 24.63 -9.46
CA GLY A 285 -11.97 23.52 -10.40
C GLY A 285 -11.03 22.38 -10.02
N SER A 286 -9.82 22.72 -9.57
CA SER A 286 -8.85 21.71 -9.16
C SER A 286 -9.24 21.00 -7.86
N LEU A 287 -9.80 21.73 -6.88
CA LEU A 287 -10.28 21.13 -5.65
C LEU A 287 -11.44 20.17 -5.93
N MET A 288 -12.41 20.58 -6.74
CA MET A 288 -13.53 19.69 -7.13
C MET A 288 -13.05 18.46 -7.91
N ALA A 289 -12.21 18.66 -8.92
CA ALA A 289 -11.66 17.57 -9.72
C ALA A 289 -10.87 16.58 -8.85
N GLY A 290 -10.03 17.07 -7.94
CA GLY A 290 -9.22 16.22 -7.07
C GLY A 290 -10.05 15.52 -5.99
N LEU A 291 -11.05 16.19 -5.41
CA LEU A 291 -11.96 15.57 -4.44
C LEU A 291 -12.69 14.38 -5.08
N VAL A 292 -13.31 14.60 -6.24
CA VAL A 292 -14.02 13.56 -6.98
C VAL A 292 -13.06 12.43 -7.39
N ALA A 293 -11.90 12.76 -7.95
CA ALA A 293 -10.92 11.77 -8.39
C ALA A 293 -10.39 10.91 -7.24
N GLY A 294 -10.02 11.53 -6.12
CA GLY A 294 -9.50 10.83 -4.94
C GLY A 294 -10.57 9.98 -4.28
N SER A 295 -11.81 10.47 -4.17
CA SER A 295 -12.91 9.69 -3.62
C SER A 295 -13.28 8.49 -4.50
N ILE A 296 -13.38 8.67 -5.82
CA ILE A 296 -13.63 7.55 -6.74
C ILE A 296 -12.48 6.53 -6.71
N GLY A 297 -11.23 7.01 -6.75
CA GLY A 297 -10.04 6.16 -6.64
C GLY A 297 -10.03 5.34 -5.35
N GLN A 298 -10.38 5.95 -4.22
CA GLN A 298 -10.48 5.26 -2.93
C GLN A 298 -11.61 4.24 -2.88
N LEU A 299 -12.78 4.54 -3.44
CA LEU A 299 -13.92 3.61 -3.45
C LEU A 299 -13.67 2.37 -4.31
N ILE A 300 -12.98 2.52 -5.44
CA ILE A 300 -12.54 1.40 -6.29
C ILE A 300 -11.41 0.63 -5.61
N PHE A 301 -10.54 1.37 -4.92
CA PHE A 301 -9.66 0.95 -3.84
C PHE A 301 -10.14 -0.26 -3.04
N LEU A 302 -11.03 0.07 -2.13
CA LEU A 302 -11.39 -0.71 -0.95
C LEU A 302 -11.77 -2.17 -1.22
N PRO A 303 -12.64 -2.51 -2.20
CA PRO A 303 -13.00 -3.91 -2.42
C PRO A 303 -11.85 -4.75 -2.98
N LEU A 304 -10.95 -4.13 -3.76
CA LEU A 304 -9.81 -4.81 -4.38
C LEU A 304 -8.64 -4.98 -3.40
N ALA A 305 -8.56 -4.12 -2.40
CA ALA A 305 -7.53 -4.13 -1.37
C ALA A 305 -7.56 -5.38 -0.48
N ASN A 306 -8.77 -5.94 -0.28
CA ASN A 306 -8.99 -7.10 0.59
C ASN A 306 -8.53 -8.42 -0.03
N ILE A 307 -8.14 -8.41 -1.31
CA ILE A 307 -7.61 -9.57 -2.02
C ILE A 307 -6.11 -9.34 -2.18
N GLU A 308 -5.30 -10.05 -1.39
CA GLU A 308 -3.84 -9.84 -1.28
C GLU A 308 -3.12 -9.90 -2.64
N VAL A 309 -3.44 -10.90 -3.47
CA VAL A 309 -2.92 -11.05 -4.84
C VAL A 309 -3.28 -9.85 -5.73
N LEU A 310 -4.40 -9.20 -5.44
CA LEU A 310 -4.91 -8.05 -6.19
C LEU A 310 -4.46 -6.71 -5.61
N ALA A 311 -3.86 -6.65 -4.42
CA ALA A 311 -3.52 -5.38 -3.76
C ALA A 311 -2.56 -4.53 -4.60
N PHE A 312 -1.60 -5.16 -5.29
CA PHE A 312 -0.72 -4.47 -6.24
C PHE A 312 -1.51 -3.87 -7.41
N VAL A 313 -2.36 -4.70 -8.05
CA VAL A 313 -3.21 -4.28 -9.16
C VAL A 313 -4.16 -3.17 -8.73
N ALA A 314 -4.76 -3.30 -7.54
CA ALA A 314 -5.66 -2.34 -6.94
C ALA A 314 -4.99 -0.97 -6.78
N ARG A 315 -3.73 -0.92 -6.33
CA ARG A 315 -2.94 0.32 -6.21
C ARG A 315 -2.70 0.95 -7.58
N LEU A 316 -2.31 0.15 -8.57
CA LEU A 316 -2.13 0.63 -9.95
C LEU A 316 -3.44 1.18 -10.54
N THR A 317 -4.55 0.47 -10.36
CA THR A 317 -5.86 0.90 -10.86
C THR A 317 -6.35 2.15 -10.13
N GLY A 318 -6.19 2.20 -8.80
CA GLY A 318 -6.61 3.35 -7.99
C GLY A 318 -5.87 4.62 -8.37
N TRP A 319 -4.54 4.57 -8.44
CA TRP A 319 -3.72 5.71 -8.88
C TRP A 319 -3.91 6.05 -10.36
N GLY A 320 -4.10 5.05 -11.22
CA GLY A 320 -4.38 5.26 -12.64
C GLY A 320 -5.70 6.01 -12.87
N ILE A 321 -6.77 5.58 -12.21
CA ILE A 321 -8.09 6.23 -12.28
C ILE A 321 -8.03 7.62 -11.66
N LEU A 322 -7.40 7.75 -10.48
CA LEU A 322 -7.19 9.04 -9.83
C LEU A 322 -6.45 10.00 -10.78
N GLY A 323 -5.31 9.57 -11.33
CA GLY A 323 -4.51 10.38 -12.24
C GLY A 323 -5.29 10.78 -13.48
N ALA A 324 -6.01 9.85 -14.11
CA ALA A 324 -6.87 10.13 -15.26
C ALA A 324 -7.92 11.18 -14.91
N LEU A 325 -8.69 11.00 -13.83
CA LEU A 325 -9.76 11.92 -13.42
C LEU A 325 -9.22 13.29 -12.99
N VAL A 326 -8.07 13.35 -12.34
CA VAL A 326 -7.38 14.61 -12.00
C VAL A 326 -7.00 15.35 -13.29
N GLY A 327 -6.30 14.69 -14.21
CA GLY A 327 -5.93 15.29 -15.50
C GLY A 327 -7.15 15.72 -16.31
N GLY A 328 -8.12 14.83 -16.51
CA GLY A 328 -9.35 15.10 -17.23
C GLY A 328 -10.19 16.21 -16.60
N GLY A 329 -10.34 16.20 -15.27
CA GLY A 329 -11.07 17.22 -14.52
C GLY A 329 -10.45 18.62 -14.65
N MET A 330 -9.13 18.73 -14.70
CA MET A 330 -8.45 20.01 -14.95
C MET A 330 -8.77 20.60 -16.32
N SER A 331 -9.13 19.78 -17.32
CA SER A 331 -9.40 20.27 -18.67
C SER A 331 -10.59 21.23 -18.77
N PHE A 332 -11.51 21.19 -17.80
CA PHE A 332 -12.63 22.12 -17.73
C PHE A 332 -12.24 23.52 -17.22
N PHE A 333 -11.06 23.66 -16.60
CA PHE A 333 -10.66 24.87 -15.89
C PHE A 333 -9.34 25.46 -16.41
N VAL A 334 -8.45 24.62 -16.96
CA VAL A 334 -7.21 25.06 -17.58
C VAL A 334 -7.49 25.40 -19.05
N PRO A 335 -7.31 26.66 -19.48
CA PRO A 335 -7.58 27.05 -20.86
C PRO A 335 -6.71 26.28 -21.85
N ASN A 336 -7.30 25.87 -22.97
CA ASN A 336 -6.63 25.13 -24.06
C ASN A 336 -6.15 23.72 -23.69
N LEU A 337 -6.63 23.15 -22.59
CA LEU A 337 -6.36 21.77 -22.21
C LEU A 337 -7.41 20.83 -22.84
N ASN A 338 -6.96 19.88 -23.66
CA ASN A 338 -7.86 18.88 -24.24
C ASN A 338 -8.13 17.74 -23.26
N LEU A 339 -9.40 17.40 -23.05
CA LEU A 339 -9.88 16.38 -22.12
C LEU A 339 -9.21 15.01 -22.32
N VAL A 340 -9.26 14.45 -23.54
CA VAL A 340 -8.73 13.10 -23.82
C VAL A 340 -7.24 13.01 -23.51
N ARG A 341 -6.51 14.07 -23.81
CA ARG A 341 -5.06 14.13 -23.60
C ARG A 341 -4.72 14.22 -22.12
N ALA A 342 -5.46 15.04 -21.40
CA ALA A 342 -5.28 15.18 -19.96
C ALA A 342 -5.64 13.86 -19.23
N LEU A 343 -6.68 13.15 -19.68
CA LEU A 343 -7.02 11.80 -19.21
C LEU A 343 -5.85 10.82 -19.43
N ILE A 344 -5.26 10.76 -20.63
CA ILE A 344 -4.15 9.83 -20.94
C ILE A 344 -2.89 10.19 -20.15
N GLY A 345 -2.50 11.48 -20.13
CA GLY A 345 -1.34 11.93 -19.37
C GLY A 345 -1.48 11.65 -17.88
N GLY A 346 -2.69 11.87 -17.34
CA GLY A 346 -3.06 11.52 -15.99
C GLY A 346 -3.00 10.03 -15.72
N LEU A 347 -3.54 9.19 -16.61
CA LEU A 347 -3.52 7.73 -16.48
C LEU A 347 -2.09 7.19 -16.45
N ILE A 348 -1.26 7.60 -17.41
CA ILE A 348 0.15 7.18 -17.50
C ILE A 348 0.92 7.65 -16.26
N GLY A 349 0.75 8.91 -15.87
CA GLY A 349 1.38 9.47 -14.68
C GLY A 349 0.94 8.78 -13.39
N GLY A 350 -0.34 8.44 -13.28
CA GLY A 350 -0.91 7.69 -12.17
C GLY A 350 -0.32 6.28 -12.06
N VAL A 351 -0.33 5.51 -13.15
CA VAL A 351 0.21 4.14 -13.16
C VAL A 351 1.72 4.12 -12.88
N LEU A 352 2.51 4.97 -13.57
CA LEU A 352 3.96 5.04 -13.33
C LEU A 352 4.28 5.55 -11.93
N GLY A 353 3.53 6.55 -11.44
CA GLY A 353 3.63 7.05 -10.07
C GLY A 353 3.33 5.97 -9.05
N ALA A 354 2.35 5.10 -9.31
CA ALA A 354 1.99 3.98 -8.46
C ALA A 354 3.05 2.87 -8.43
N ILE A 355 3.64 2.53 -9.58
CA ILE A 355 4.74 1.56 -9.67
C ILE A 355 5.91 2.07 -8.81
N VAL A 356 6.30 3.32 -8.98
CA VAL A 356 7.41 3.90 -8.21
C VAL A 356 7.05 4.04 -6.74
N PHE A 357 5.81 4.43 -6.40
CA PHE A 357 5.31 4.43 -5.03
C PHE A 357 5.50 3.06 -4.37
N VAL A 358 5.00 1.99 -5.00
CA VAL A 358 5.11 0.62 -4.47
C VAL A 358 6.56 0.21 -4.30
N VAL A 359 7.41 0.44 -5.31
CA VAL A 359 8.83 0.08 -5.25
C VAL A 359 9.52 0.84 -4.11
N ILE A 360 9.32 2.16 -4.01
CA ILE A 360 9.99 2.97 -2.99
C ILE A 360 9.49 2.64 -1.58
N THR A 361 8.20 2.33 -1.40
CA THR A 361 7.67 1.91 -0.09
C THR A 361 8.28 0.62 0.43
N ASN A 362 8.87 -0.21 -0.44
CA ASN A 362 9.57 -1.42 -0.01
C ASN A 362 10.97 -1.13 0.56
N TYR A 363 11.56 0.03 0.27
CA TYR A 363 12.92 0.39 0.67
C TYR A 363 13.01 1.65 1.55
N SER A 364 11.95 2.46 1.58
CA SER A 364 11.92 3.78 2.21
C SER A 364 10.56 4.05 2.86
N SER A 365 10.38 5.26 3.38
CA SER A 365 9.13 5.63 4.05
C SER A 365 7.97 5.85 3.07
N VAL A 366 6.75 5.64 3.57
CA VAL A 366 5.52 5.87 2.79
C VAL A 366 5.41 7.30 2.29
N ILE A 367 5.86 8.25 3.12
CA ILE A 367 5.89 9.68 2.77
C ILE A 367 6.78 9.88 1.53
N ILE A 368 8.01 9.34 1.53
CA ILE A 368 8.93 9.49 0.39
C ILE A 368 8.35 8.83 -0.86
N GLY A 369 7.75 7.63 -0.71
CA GLY A 369 7.05 6.97 -1.81
C GLY A 369 5.96 7.86 -2.41
N ARG A 370 5.09 8.45 -1.59
CA ARG A 370 4.00 9.33 -2.07
C ARG A 370 4.53 10.59 -2.75
N LEU A 371 5.54 11.22 -2.18
CA LEU A 371 6.14 12.43 -2.75
C LEU A 371 6.71 12.16 -4.15
N ILE A 372 7.43 11.05 -4.32
CA ILE A 372 8.02 10.71 -5.62
C ILE A 372 6.94 10.26 -6.60
N GLY A 373 5.97 9.45 -6.15
CA GLY A 373 4.85 9.02 -7.00
C GLY A 373 4.02 10.21 -7.52
N THR A 374 3.71 11.19 -6.66
CA THR A 374 2.97 12.40 -7.07
C THR A 374 3.77 13.31 -7.99
N VAL A 375 5.10 13.41 -7.79
CA VAL A 375 5.99 14.11 -8.73
C VAL A 375 5.91 13.52 -10.12
N ILE A 376 5.92 12.19 -10.24
CA ILE A 376 5.80 11.49 -11.53
C ILE A 376 4.43 11.75 -12.15
N LEU A 377 3.35 11.69 -11.36
CA LEU A 377 2.00 12.02 -11.82
C LEU A 377 1.95 13.45 -12.40
N GLY A 378 2.42 14.45 -11.65
CA GLY A 378 2.48 15.84 -12.09
C GLY A 378 3.34 16.03 -13.35
N PHE A 379 4.47 15.33 -13.42
CA PHE A 379 5.36 15.34 -14.59
C PHE A 379 4.65 14.92 -15.86
N PHE A 380 3.95 13.78 -15.83
CA PHE A 380 3.28 13.24 -17.02
C PHE A 380 2.03 14.02 -17.42
N ILE A 381 1.29 14.57 -16.45
CA ILE A 381 0.21 15.51 -16.75
C ILE A 381 0.80 16.71 -17.51
N GLY A 382 1.82 17.37 -16.96
CA GLY A 382 2.43 18.53 -17.62
C GLY A 382 3.06 18.22 -18.98
N LEU A 383 3.74 17.08 -19.11
CA LEU A 383 4.36 16.62 -20.35
C LEU A 383 3.30 16.46 -21.47
N MET A 384 2.20 15.78 -21.15
CA MET A 384 1.16 15.45 -22.13
C MET A 384 0.44 16.70 -22.67
N ILE A 385 0.30 17.74 -21.84
CA ILE A 385 -0.27 19.04 -22.26
C ILE A 385 0.56 19.65 -23.38
N ALA A 386 1.88 19.67 -23.20
CA ALA A 386 2.77 20.40 -24.09
C ALA A 386 3.20 19.60 -25.33
N LEU A 387 3.35 18.27 -25.24
CA LEU A 387 3.65 17.42 -26.41
C LEU A 387 2.60 17.60 -27.50
N MET A 388 1.32 17.66 -27.14
CA MET A 388 0.29 17.67 -28.15
C MET A 388 0.00 19.07 -28.73
N GLU A 389 0.38 20.15 -28.04
CA GLU A 389 0.37 21.47 -28.68
C GLU A 389 1.35 21.51 -29.87
N GLN A 390 2.46 20.75 -29.81
CA GLN A 390 3.39 20.64 -30.93
C GLN A 390 2.81 19.82 -32.10
N PHE A 391 2.08 18.74 -31.83
CA PHE A 391 1.43 17.94 -32.87
C PHE A 391 0.28 18.70 -33.58
N ASN A 392 -0.48 19.54 -32.86
CA ASN A 392 -1.56 20.32 -33.49
C ASN A 392 -1.02 21.44 -34.40
N ARG A 393 0.15 22.03 -34.10
CA ARG A 393 0.78 23.05 -34.96
C ARG A 393 1.23 22.52 -36.33
N GLN A 394 1.22 21.21 -36.55
CA GLN A 394 1.56 20.62 -37.85
C GLN A 394 0.40 20.64 -38.87
N HIS A 395 -0.79 21.13 -38.50
CA HIS A 395 -1.90 21.32 -39.43
C HIS A 395 -1.91 22.79 -39.89
N SER A 396 -1.14 23.10 -40.94
CA SER A 396 -1.10 24.43 -41.56
C SER A 396 -2.39 24.71 -42.34
N LEU A 397 -2.97 25.89 -42.19
CA LEU A 397 -4.00 26.37 -43.11
C LEU A 397 -3.30 26.86 -44.39
N ILE A 398 -3.45 26.13 -45.48
CA ILE A 398 -2.98 26.57 -46.81
C ILE A 398 -4.12 27.35 -47.44
N VAL A 399 -4.01 28.68 -47.47
CA VAL A 399 -4.97 29.52 -48.18
C VAL A 399 -4.50 29.64 -49.63
N HIS A 400 -5.33 29.17 -50.55
CA HIS A 400 -5.13 29.31 -51.99
C HIS A 400 -5.77 30.63 -52.45
N TRP A 401 -4.96 31.60 -52.86
CA TRP A 401 -5.44 32.89 -53.35
C TRP A 401 -5.66 32.87 -54.88
N ASN A 402 -4.79 32.18 -55.63
CA ASN A 402 -5.02 31.78 -57.02
C ASN A 402 -4.26 30.48 -57.35
N GLU A 403 -4.31 29.98 -58.59
CA GLU A 403 -3.65 28.72 -59.00
C GLU A 403 -2.13 28.67 -58.76
N LYS A 404 -1.47 29.83 -58.67
CA LYS A 404 -0.02 29.99 -58.50
C LYS A 404 0.40 30.56 -57.14
N GLU A 405 -0.50 31.15 -56.35
CA GLU A 405 -0.19 31.72 -55.04
C GLU A 405 -0.80 30.93 -53.88
N LYS A 406 0.09 30.38 -53.06
CA LYS A 406 -0.24 29.69 -51.80
C LYS A 406 0.44 30.41 -50.65
N LEU A 407 -0.33 30.76 -49.62
CA LEU A 407 0.19 31.37 -48.40
C LEU A 407 0.03 30.36 -47.25
N LEU A 408 1.17 30.02 -46.64
CA LEU A 408 1.24 29.05 -45.56
C LEU A 408 1.20 29.80 -44.22
N PHE A 409 0.10 29.66 -43.48
CA PHE A 409 -0.01 30.20 -42.13
C PHE A 409 0.47 29.14 -41.13
N LEU A 410 1.56 29.48 -40.42
CA LEU A 410 2.18 28.67 -39.35
C LEU A 410 1.55 28.92 -37.99
#